data_AF-A0A285KNQ6-F1
#
_entry.id   AF-A0A285KNQ6-F1
#
_cell.length_a   1.000
_cell.length_b   1.000
_cell.length_c   1.000
_cell.angle_alpha   90.00
_cell.angle_beta   90.00
_cell.angle_gamma   90.00
#
_symmetry.space_group_name_H-M   'P 1'
#
loop_
_entity.id
_entity.type
_entity.pdbx_description
1 polymer ?
#
loop_
_entity_poly.entity_id
_entity_poly.type
_entity_poly.pdbx_seq_one_letter_code
_entity_poly.pdbx_strand_id
1 'polypeptide(L)'
;MVTAGNSLGGTIAGLHQLIAEHGEFRLEIVAGPDPDSPSAVVWFRADGIAAAIAQGRRFLAVADGSDDRYGELYQRNGDLADFLTTIHLGA
;
A
#
# COMPACT_ATOMS: atom_id res chain seq x y z
N MET A 1 -24.69 -21.42 -5.75
CA MET A 1 -24.13 -21.27 -4.39
C MET A 1 -24.03 -19.77 -4.14
N VAL A 2 -24.95 -19.21 -3.36
CA VAL A 2 -25.10 -17.75 -3.18
C VAL A 2 -25.07 -17.44 -1.67
N THR A 3 -24.35 -16.36 -1.36
CA THR A 3 -24.09 -15.66 -0.10
C THR A 3 -25.16 -15.67 1.00
N ALA A 4 -24.70 -15.82 2.24
CA ALA A 4 -25.26 -15.22 3.45
C ALA A 4 -24.06 -14.82 4.35
N GLY A 5 -23.83 -13.59 4.81
CA GLY A 5 -24.78 -12.55 5.21
C GLY A 5 -25.09 -12.73 6.70
N ASN A 6 -24.19 -12.30 7.60
CA ASN A 6 -24.42 -12.34 9.04
C ASN A 6 -24.45 -10.92 9.64
N SER A 7 -25.59 -10.61 10.26
CA SER A 7 -25.98 -9.31 10.80
C SER A 7 -25.31 -9.01 12.15
N LEU A 8 -24.83 -7.78 12.34
CA LEU A 8 -24.59 -7.20 13.67
C LEU A 8 -25.46 -5.95 13.83
N GLY A 9 -26.46 -6.06 14.70
CA GLY A 9 -27.31 -4.96 15.12
C GLY A 9 -26.54 -4.00 16.04
N GLY A 10 -26.53 -2.73 15.68
CA GLY A 10 -25.91 -1.65 16.42
C GLY A 10 -25.46 -0.56 15.46
N THR A 11 -25.97 0.65 15.64
CA THR A 11 -25.67 1.85 14.85
C THR A 11 -24.16 2.08 14.71
N ILE A 12 -23.58 1.57 13.64
CA ILE A 12 -22.35 2.11 13.06
C ILE A 12 -22.62 2.38 11.59
N ALA A 13 -23.24 3.53 11.33
CA ALA A 13 -23.43 4.11 10.00
C ALA A 13 -22.10 4.54 9.34
N GLY A 14 -21.02 3.78 9.52
CA GLY A 14 -19.68 4.21 9.08
C GLY A 14 -18.55 3.17 9.09
N LEU A 15 -18.81 1.86 9.24
CA LEU A 15 -17.72 0.86 9.27
C LEU A 15 -17.99 -0.41 8.43
N HIS A 16 -18.65 -0.30 7.28
CA HIS A 16 -19.03 -1.48 6.48
C HIS A 16 -18.27 -1.71 5.17
N GLN A 17 -17.17 -1.01 4.88
CA GLN A 17 -16.47 -1.17 3.58
C GLN A 17 -14.94 -1.20 3.69
N LEU A 18 -14.38 -1.82 4.73
CA LEU A 18 -12.96 -2.17 4.72
C LEU A 18 -12.76 -3.64 5.06
N ILE A 19 -13.54 -4.50 4.41
CA ILE A 19 -13.08 -5.86 4.17
C ILE A 19 -11.93 -5.65 3.19
N ALA A 20 -10.71 -5.77 3.68
CA ALA A 20 -9.52 -5.65 2.88
C ALA A 20 -9.56 -6.74 1.80
N GLU A 21 -10.11 -6.39 0.65
CA GLU A 21 -9.94 -7.19 -0.55
C GLU A 21 -8.43 -7.30 -0.75
N HIS A 22 -7.93 -8.53 -0.82
CA HIS A 22 -6.53 -8.80 -1.13
C HIS A 22 -6.16 -7.98 -2.37
N GLY A 23 -5.42 -6.90 -2.14
CA GLY A 23 -5.10 -5.91 -3.14
C GLY A 23 -3.73 -6.20 -3.70
N GLU A 24 -3.55 -5.92 -4.99
CA GLU A 24 -2.22 -5.80 -5.54
C GLU A 24 -1.76 -4.36 -5.37
N PHE A 25 -0.56 -4.18 -4.82
CA PHE A 25 0.03 -2.90 -4.52
C PHE A 25 1.36 -2.76 -5.26
N ARG A 26 1.71 -1.53 -5.59
CA ARG A 26 3.00 -1.16 -6.17
C ARG A 26 3.70 -0.23 -5.19
N LEU A 27 4.95 -0.53 -4.86
CA LEU A 27 5.83 0.37 -4.15
C LEU A 27 6.91 0.86 -5.11
N GLU A 28 7.06 2.17 -5.22
CA GLU A 28 8.13 2.83 -5.97
C GLU A 28 9.10 3.43 -4.97
N ILE A 29 10.32 2.90 -4.92
CA ILE A 29 11.36 3.35 -4.00
C ILE A 29 12.19 4.42 -4.70
N VAL A 30 12.12 5.64 -4.20
CA VAL A 30 12.90 6.79 -4.67
C VAL A 30 14.03 7.02 -3.68
N ALA A 31 15.27 6.82 -4.13
CA ALA A 31 16.47 6.98 -3.32
C ALA A 31 17.48 7.98 -3.91
N GLY A 32 17.14 8.66 -5.00
CA GLY A 32 17.98 9.64 -5.69
C GLY A 32 17.32 11.03 -5.79
N PRO A 33 18.01 12.01 -6.40
CA PRO A 33 17.51 13.39 -6.53
C PRO A 33 16.39 13.55 -7.56
N ASP A 34 16.15 12.52 -8.38
CA ASP A 34 15.17 12.54 -9.46
C ASP A 34 13.97 11.65 -9.08
N PRO A 35 12.81 12.26 -8.75
CA PRO A 35 11.61 11.51 -8.38
C PRO A 35 10.95 10.80 -9.56
N ASP A 36 11.23 11.20 -10.80
CA ASP A 36 10.71 10.55 -12.01
C ASP A 36 11.49 9.26 -12.36
N SER A 37 12.59 8.98 -11.64
CA SER A 37 13.43 7.80 -11.81
C SER A 37 13.51 6.97 -10.52
N PRO A 38 12.45 6.20 -10.18
CA PRO A 38 12.48 5.33 -9.01
C PRO A 38 13.61 4.30 -9.12
N SER A 39 14.36 4.14 -8.03
CA SER A 39 15.50 3.23 -7.95
C SER A 39 15.06 1.77 -7.96
N ALA A 40 13.86 1.48 -7.43
CA ALA A 40 13.25 0.17 -7.50
C ALA A 40 11.72 0.27 -7.56
N VAL A 41 11.09 -0.62 -8.32
CA VAL A 41 9.64 -0.76 -8.38
C VAL A 41 9.28 -2.20 -8.00
N VAL A 42 8.44 -2.35 -6.99
CA VAL A 42 8.05 -3.66 -6.44
C VAL A 42 6.52 -3.80 -6.48
N TRP A 43 6.04 -4.82 -7.17
CA TRP A 43 4.64 -5.22 -7.11
C TRP A 43 4.46 -6.35 -6.10
N PHE A 44 3.50 -6.20 -5.19
CA PHE A 44 3.26 -7.17 -4.13
C PHE A 44 1.78 -7.19 -3.74
N ARG A 45 1.32 -8.33 -3.22
CA ARG A 45 -0.05 -8.44 -2.69
C ARG A 45 -0.04 -8.28 -1.18
N ALA A 46 -1.07 -7.63 -0.67
CA ALA A 46 -1.25 -7.46 0.77
C ALA A 46 -2.73 -7.53 1.14
N ASP A 47 -2.98 -7.88 2.40
CA ASP A 47 -4.33 -8.02 2.97
C ASP A 47 -4.87 -6.65 3.39
N GLY A 48 -4.82 -5.69 2.47
CA GLY A 48 -5.26 -4.32 2.64
C GLY A 48 -4.14 -3.30 2.84
N ILE A 49 -4.55 -2.03 2.93
CA ILE A 49 -3.65 -0.87 2.91
C ILE A 49 -2.69 -0.88 4.12
N ALA A 50 -3.15 -1.26 5.32
CA ALA A 50 -2.30 -1.29 6.51
C ALA A 50 -1.17 -2.33 6.39
N ALA A 51 -1.48 -3.53 5.88
CA ALA A 51 -0.49 -4.55 5.60
C ALA A 51 0.45 -4.10 4.47
N ALA A 52 -0.08 -3.42 3.45
CA ALA A 52 0.70 -2.89 2.34
C ALA A 52 1.74 -1.86 2.81
N ILE A 53 1.34 -0.92 3.69
CA ILE A 53 2.24 0.07 4.27
C ILE A 53 3.31 -0.61 5.14
N ALA A 54 2.93 -1.56 6.00
CA ALA A 54 3.87 -2.26 6.85
C ALA A 54 4.93 -3.03 6.04
N GLN A 55 4.52 -3.66 4.94
CA GLN A 55 5.43 -4.36 4.04
C GLN A 55 6.25 -3.40 3.18
N GLY A 56 5.66 -2.28 2.73
CA GLY A 56 6.36 -1.23 2.01
C GLY A 56 7.49 -0.61 2.83
N ARG A 57 7.28 -0.40 4.13
CA ARG A 57 8.35 0.01 5.07
C ARG A 57 9.48 -1.00 5.16
N ARG A 58 9.18 -2.31 5.15
CA ARG A 58 10.22 -3.35 5.17
C ARG A 58 11.03 -3.35 3.89
N PHE A 59 10.39 -3.20 2.73
CA PHE A 59 11.08 -3.07 1.45
C PHE A 59 11.96 -1.82 1.42
N LEU A 60 11.45 -0.68 1.89
CA LEU A 60 12.23 0.54 2.00
C LEU A 60 13.40 0.42 2.98
N ALA A 61 13.24 -0.32 4.09
CA ALA A 61 14.29 -0.54 5.08
C ALA A 61 15.46 -1.36 4.54
N VAL A 62 15.21 -2.31 3.63
CA VAL A 62 16.26 -3.15 3.02
C VAL A 62 16.74 -2.63 1.67
N ALA A 63 16.03 -1.66 1.08
CA ALA A 63 16.50 -0.99 -0.12
C ALA A 63 17.84 -0.30 0.16
N ASP A 64 18.71 -0.28 -0.84
CA ASP A 64 19.97 0.45 -0.74
C ASP A 64 19.77 1.88 -1.28
N GLY A 65 20.41 2.88 -0.66
CA GLY A 65 20.27 4.27 -1.05
C GLY A 65 20.25 5.28 0.10
N SER A 66 20.04 6.55 -0.24
CA SER A 66 20.14 7.70 0.69
C SER A 66 19.25 7.55 1.93
N ASP A 67 19.67 8.15 3.05
CA ASP A 67 18.87 8.21 4.28
C ASP A 67 17.52 8.91 4.06
N ASP A 68 17.44 9.82 3.07
CA ASP A 68 16.22 10.52 2.68
C ASP A 68 15.31 9.72 1.72
N ARG A 69 15.59 8.44 1.52
CA ARG A 69 14.77 7.59 0.64
C ARG A 69 13.33 7.47 1.12
N TYR A 70 12.42 7.46 0.16
CA TYR A 70 11.00 7.27 0.40
C TYR A 70 10.40 6.26 -0.57
N GLY A 71 9.27 5.70 -0.19
CA GLY A 71 8.52 4.73 -0.99
C GLY A 71 7.13 5.25 -1.30
N GLU A 72 6.79 5.44 -2.56
CA GLU A 72 5.44 5.79 -2.97
C GLU A 72 4.61 4.52 -3.15
N LEU A 73 3.52 4.40 -2.39
CA LEU A 73 2.65 3.25 -2.41
C LEU A 73 1.42 3.55 -3.26
N TYR A 74 1.13 2.64 -4.17
CA TYR A 74 -0.03 2.67 -5.04
C TYR A 74 -0.85 1.39 -4.89
N GLN A 75 -2.17 1.50 -5.01
CA GLN A 75 -3.07 0.36 -5.10
C GLN A 75 -3.43 0.12 -6.55
N ARG A 76 -3.37 -1.14 -6.99
CA ARG A 76 -3.86 -1.52 -8.31
C ARG A 76 -5.38 -1.36 -8.35
N ASN A 77 -5.85 -0.56 -9.29
CA ASN A 77 -7.26 -0.37 -9.61
C ASN A 77 -7.48 -0.70 -11.09
N GLY A 78 -7.69 -1.99 -11.36
CA GLY A 78 -7.77 -2.53 -12.73
C GLY A 78 -6.44 -2.43 -13.48
N ASP A 79 -6.41 -1.62 -14.54
CA ASP A 79 -5.22 -1.35 -15.36
C ASP A 79 -4.40 -0.14 -14.85
N LEU A 80 -4.92 0.59 -13.86
CA LEU A 80 -4.28 1.75 -13.25
C LEU A 80 -3.72 1.41 -11.87
N ALA A 81 -2.88 2.32 -11.36
CA ALA A 81 -2.41 2.30 -9.99
C ALA A 81 -2.74 3.64 -9.34
N ASP A 82 -3.65 3.63 -8.37
CA ASP A 82 -4.04 4.82 -7.62
C ASP A 82 -3.02 5.09 -6.52
N PHE A 83 -2.50 6.31 -6.48
CA PHE A 83 -1.60 6.73 -5.41
C PHE A 83 -2.33 6.68 -4.06
N LEU A 84 -1.72 5.99 -3.09
CA LEU A 84 -2.25 5.91 -1.72
C LEU A 84 -1.53 6.88 -0.80
N THR A 85 -0.21 6.74 -0.69
CA THR A 85 0.58 7.46 0.31
C THR A 85 2.08 7.34 0.05
N THR A 86 2.83 8.26 0.63
CA THR A 86 4.29 8.21 0.68
C THR A 86 4.76 7.66 2.02
N ILE A 87 5.63 6.66 1.96
CA ILE A 87 6.22 5.98 3.10
C ILE A 87 7.62 6.54 3.29
N HIS A 88 7.87 7.11 4.46
CA HIS A 88 9.22 7.50 4.88
C HIS A 88 9.72 6.55 5.96
N LEU A 89 11.01 6.20 5.91
CA LEU A 89 11.71 5.72 7.09
C LEU A 89 11.99 6.97 7.93
N GLY A 90 11.09 7.30 8.85
CA GLY A 90 11.35 8.42 9.77
C GLY A 90 12.71 8.25 10.45
N ALA A 91 13.42 9.38 10.57
CA ALA A 91 14.69 9.50 11.30
C ALA A 91 14.64 8.92 12.72
#